data_AF-A0A926VIW3-F1
#
_entry.id   AF-A0A926VIW3-F1
#
_cell.length_a   1.000
_cell.length_b   1.000
_cell.length_c   1.000
_cell.angle_alpha   90.00
_cell.angle_beta   90.00
_cell.angle_gamma   90.00
#
_symmetry.space_group_name_H-M   'P 1'
#
loop_
_entity.id
_entity.type
_entity.pdbx_description
1 polymer ?
#
loop_
_entity_poly.entity_id
_entity_poly.type
_entity_poly.pdbx_seq_one_letter_code
_entity_poly.pdbx_strand_id
1 'polypeptide(L)'
;MSFAIFNESFYLENYADVREAVASGLFSSGLQHFQQFGVVEGRTLISPSFDEATYLARNADVAEAVRVGLFRSGLQHFIVFGEAEGRSGTPAAGPDPVNFFNEKAYLTNNLDVSEAVRLGKLKSGLEHYQKFGQFEGRTGYFNASSASDVITAFGSKTQIYGVAISSVVGDINSATYDVRITSKGDGEIDTLVGSSGSDQFVVGVGRTTSSTATNSYQSFYLNSKDIGTNDYALIRNFEKGKDTIVLGGTPNQFTLVPNGFGGDYLIYTASNSNLGKQNDLVAVIEGNPDLALLNPSDAVKSGFTLLG
;
A
#
# COMPACT_ATOMS: atom_id res chain seq x y z
N MET A 1 -19.88 10.61 -7.79
CA MET A 1 -19.05 11.39 -6.87
C MET A 1 -18.66 10.45 -5.74
N SER A 2 -17.41 10.00 -5.71
CA SER A 2 -16.88 9.03 -4.74
C SER A 2 -16.09 9.77 -3.67
N PHE A 3 -16.31 9.45 -2.39
CA PHE A 3 -15.53 10.00 -1.28
C PHE A 3 -14.56 8.97 -0.70
N ALA A 4 -14.22 7.92 -1.47
CA ALA A 4 -13.41 6.80 -1.01
C ALA A 4 -12.02 7.21 -0.51
N ILE A 5 -11.46 8.30 -1.04
CA ILE A 5 -10.15 8.82 -0.62
C ILE A 5 -10.21 9.70 0.64
N PHE A 6 -11.38 9.95 1.24
CA PHE A 6 -11.51 10.88 2.37
C PHE A 6 -10.93 10.27 3.66
N ASN A 7 -10.08 11.01 4.37
CA ASN A 7 -9.51 10.63 5.66
C ASN A 7 -9.96 11.62 6.74
N GLU A 8 -10.77 11.13 7.70
CA GLU A 8 -11.37 11.94 8.76
C GLU A 8 -10.31 12.64 9.62
N SER A 9 -9.32 11.91 10.15
CA SER A 9 -8.29 12.46 11.02
C SER A 9 -7.49 13.56 10.31
N PHE A 10 -7.03 13.29 9.09
CA PHE A 10 -6.29 14.24 8.27
C PHE A 10 -7.11 15.50 7.98
N TYR A 11 -8.39 15.35 7.64
CA TYR A 11 -9.26 16.47 7.33
C TYR A 11 -9.50 17.35 8.57
N LEU A 12 -9.72 16.76 9.75
CA LEU A 12 -9.92 17.51 11.00
C LEU A 12 -8.62 18.12 11.56
N GLU A 13 -7.46 17.55 11.24
CA GLU A 13 -6.16 18.13 11.55
C GLU A 13 -5.88 19.38 10.70
N ASN A 14 -6.22 19.33 9.41
CA ASN A 14 -5.98 20.44 8.47
C ASN A 14 -7.06 21.53 8.51
N TYR A 15 -8.27 21.21 8.97
CA TYR A 15 -9.40 22.15 9.06
C TYR A 15 -9.94 22.25 10.50
N ALA A 16 -9.28 23.09 11.29
CA ALA A 16 -9.61 23.31 12.70
C ALA A 16 -11.05 23.80 12.93
N ASP A 17 -11.59 24.59 12.00
CA ASP A 17 -12.97 25.06 12.03
C ASP A 17 -13.98 23.90 11.92
N VAL A 18 -13.70 22.93 11.06
CA VAL A 18 -14.53 21.72 10.94
C VAL A 18 -14.40 20.86 12.18
N ARG A 19 -13.19 20.71 12.73
CA ARG A 19 -12.96 19.97 13.97
C ARG A 19 -13.77 20.55 15.14
N GLU A 20 -13.83 21.87 15.26
CA GLU A 20 -14.66 22.55 16.26
C GLU A 20 -16.15 22.36 16.00
N ALA A 21 -16.59 22.40 14.74
CA ALA A 21 -17.98 22.16 14.36
C ALA A 21 -18.43 20.71 14.64
N VAL A 22 -17.56 19.73 14.45
CA VAL A 22 -17.81 18.33 14.83
C VAL A 22 -17.83 18.17 16.35
N ALA A 23 -16.86 18.76 17.06
CA ALA A 23 -16.77 18.68 18.52
C ALA A 23 -17.98 19.33 19.23
N SER A 24 -18.56 20.37 18.63
CA SER A 24 -19.79 21.02 19.12
C SER A 24 -21.08 20.32 18.70
N GLY A 25 -20.99 19.22 17.95
CA GLY A 25 -22.13 18.43 17.48
C GLY A 25 -22.92 19.08 16.33
N LEU A 26 -22.40 20.14 15.72
CA LEU A 26 -23.02 20.77 14.54
C LEU A 26 -22.96 19.84 13.33
N PHE A 27 -21.90 19.03 13.23
CA PHE A 27 -21.75 17.93 12.28
C PHE A 27 -21.46 16.63 13.01
N SER A 28 -21.95 15.51 12.48
CA SER A 28 -21.66 14.18 13.00
C SER A 28 -20.27 13.67 12.65
N SER A 29 -19.63 14.26 11.62
CA SER A 29 -18.26 13.95 11.17
C SER A 29 -17.74 15.04 10.22
N GLY A 30 -16.42 15.09 10.05
CA GLY A 30 -15.74 15.87 9.03
C GLY A 30 -16.16 15.45 7.62
N LEU A 31 -16.42 14.16 7.39
CA LEU A 31 -16.98 13.67 6.12
C LEU A 31 -18.35 14.30 5.84
N GLN A 32 -19.25 14.35 6.83
CA GLN A 32 -20.56 14.98 6.66
C GLN A 32 -20.41 16.46 6.26
N HIS A 33 -19.54 17.19 6.94
CA HIS A 33 -19.22 18.57 6.57
C HIS A 33 -18.67 18.65 5.14
N PHE A 34 -17.71 17.80 4.77
CA PHE A 34 -17.09 17.84 3.45
C PHE A 34 -18.10 17.61 2.32
N GLN A 35 -19.01 16.65 2.51
CA GLN A 35 -20.09 16.34 1.56
C GLN A 35 -21.08 17.49 1.38
N GLN A 36 -21.44 18.18 2.47
CA GLN A 36 -22.44 19.25 2.43
C GLN A 36 -21.84 20.60 2.02
N PHE A 37 -20.61 20.89 2.44
CA PHE A 37 -19.99 22.21 2.32
C PHE A 37 -18.60 22.16 1.70
N GLY A 38 -17.73 21.24 2.14
CA GLY A 38 -16.31 21.26 1.79
C GLY A 38 -16.01 21.20 0.29
N VAL A 39 -16.80 20.46 -0.50
CA VAL A 39 -16.65 20.45 -1.98
C VAL A 39 -16.97 21.82 -2.59
N VAL A 40 -18.02 22.49 -2.10
CA VAL A 40 -18.46 23.80 -2.60
C VAL A 40 -17.50 24.91 -2.17
N GLU A 41 -16.95 24.78 -0.96
CA GLU A 41 -15.91 25.66 -0.40
C GLU A 41 -14.55 25.49 -1.10
N GLY A 42 -14.38 24.46 -1.93
CA GLY A 42 -13.13 24.18 -2.64
C GLY A 42 -12.03 23.65 -1.72
N ARG A 43 -12.39 22.98 -0.62
CA ARG A 43 -11.40 22.34 0.27
C ARG A 43 -10.77 21.13 -0.40
N THR A 44 -9.44 21.03 -0.34
CA THR A 44 -8.67 20.03 -1.07
C THR A 44 -7.86 19.08 -0.18
N LEU A 45 -7.56 19.47 1.07
CA LEU A 45 -6.76 18.68 2.01
C LEU A 45 -7.64 17.63 2.72
N ILE A 46 -8.17 16.69 1.94
CA ILE A 46 -9.11 15.68 2.45
C ILE A 46 -8.45 14.35 2.80
N SER A 47 -7.24 14.10 2.29
CA SER A 47 -6.42 12.98 2.69
C SER A 47 -4.96 13.16 2.24
N PRO A 48 -4.04 12.37 2.83
CA PRO A 48 -2.66 12.28 2.34
C PRO A 48 -2.56 11.72 0.90
N SER A 49 -3.60 11.05 0.43
CA SER A 49 -3.65 10.37 -0.86
C SER A 49 -4.06 11.29 -2.02
N PHE A 50 -4.28 12.58 -1.77
CA PHE A 50 -4.59 13.56 -2.79
C PHE A 50 -3.80 14.87 -2.60
N ASP A 51 -3.19 15.36 -3.68
CA ASP A 51 -2.54 16.67 -3.73
C ASP A 51 -3.02 17.47 -4.94
N GLU A 52 -3.73 18.56 -4.64
CA GLU A 52 -4.33 19.47 -5.62
C GLU A 52 -3.29 20.05 -6.59
N ALA A 53 -2.18 20.54 -6.05
CA ALA A 53 -1.16 21.23 -6.84
C ALA A 53 -0.55 20.29 -7.88
N THR A 54 -0.21 19.07 -7.46
CA THR A 54 0.28 18.02 -8.35
C THR A 54 -0.78 17.60 -9.36
N TYR A 55 -2.03 17.42 -8.93
CA TYR A 55 -3.12 16.99 -9.80
C TYR A 55 -3.33 17.98 -10.94
N LEU A 56 -3.35 19.29 -10.64
CA LEU A 56 -3.46 20.34 -11.65
C LEU A 56 -2.21 20.45 -12.53
N ALA A 57 -1.01 20.29 -11.96
CA ALA A 57 0.23 20.31 -12.75
C ALA A 57 0.29 19.17 -13.78
N ARG A 58 -0.27 18.00 -13.47
CA ARG A 58 -0.30 16.83 -14.37
C ARG A 58 -1.43 16.88 -15.39
N ASN A 59 -2.51 17.59 -15.08
CA ASN A 59 -3.73 17.63 -15.89
C ASN A 59 -3.99 19.06 -16.35
N ALA A 60 -3.27 19.48 -17.39
CA ALA A 60 -3.35 20.85 -17.91
C ALA A 60 -4.77 21.24 -18.37
N ASP A 61 -5.53 20.28 -18.86
CA ASP A 61 -6.95 20.43 -19.21
C ASP A 61 -7.83 20.70 -17.97
N VAL A 62 -7.55 20.03 -16.86
CA VAL A 62 -8.24 20.25 -15.59
C VAL A 62 -7.81 21.56 -14.95
N ALA A 63 -6.52 21.90 -15.00
CA ALA A 63 -6.02 23.19 -14.53
C ALA A 63 -6.70 24.36 -15.26
N GLU A 64 -6.86 24.23 -16.58
CA GLU A 64 -7.60 25.21 -17.38
C GLU A 64 -9.08 25.24 -16.99
N ALA A 65 -9.72 24.08 -16.81
CA ALA A 65 -11.13 23.99 -16.38
C ALA A 65 -11.38 24.62 -15.00
N VAL A 66 -10.44 24.46 -14.05
CA VAL A 66 -10.48 25.16 -12.75
C VAL A 66 -10.27 26.65 -12.93
N ARG A 67 -9.28 27.06 -13.75
CA ARG A 67 -8.97 28.48 -14.02
C ARG A 67 -10.17 29.24 -14.61
N VAL A 68 -10.93 28.62 -15.50
CA VAL A 68 -12.14 29.22 -16.10
C VAL A 68 -13.42 29.00 -15.27
N GLY A 69 -13.30 28.35 -14.11
CA GLY A 69 -14.38 28.19 -13.14
C GLY A 69 -15.40 27.09 -13.47
N LEU A 70 -15.08 26.16 -14.39
CA LEU A 70 -15.90 24.97 -14.64
C LEU A 70 -15.86 24.00 -13.45
N PHE A 71 -14.72 23.93 -12.76
CA PHE A 71 -14.56 23.25 -11.48
C PHE A 71 -14.07 24.24 -10.41
N ARG A 72 -14.49 24.03 -9.17
CA ARG A 72 -14.01 24.76 -7.98
C ARG A 72 -12.58 24.39 -7.62
N SER A 73 -12.21 23.14 -7.85
CA SER A 73 -10.87 22.59 -7.61
C SER A 73 -10.61 21.37 -8.50
N GLY A 74 -9.34 21.02 -8.65
CA GLY A 74 -8.87 19.76 -9.21
C GLY A 74 -9.41 18.57 -8.44
N LEU A 75 -9.54 18.66 -7.11
CA LEU A 75 -10.20 17.63 -6.30
C LEU A 75 -11.64 17.42 -6.72
N GLN A 76 -12.40 18.49 -6.97
CA GLN A 76 -13.76 18.36 -7.46
C GLN A 76 -13.80 17.62 -8.81
N HIS A 77 -12.89 17.94 -9.73
CA HIS A 77 -12.76 17.18 -10.96
C HIS A 77 -12.40 15.72 -10.69
N PHE A 78 -11.45 15.45 -9.79
CA PHE A 78 -10.98 14.11 -9.46
C PHE A 78 -12.10 13.20 -8.92
N ILE A 79 -12.85 13.69 -7.93
CA ILE A 79 -13.97 12.97 -7.28
C ILE A 79 -15.15 12.73 -8.24
N VAL A 80 -15.33 13.61 -9.24
CA VAL A 80 -16.45 13.51 -10.20
C VAL A 80 -16.09 12.69 -11.44
N PHE A 81 -14.87 12.89 -11.97
CA PHE A 81 -14.42 12.36 -13.25
C PHE A 81 -13.07 11.67 -13.15
N GLY A 82 -12.08 12.29 -12.50
CA GLY A 82 -10.69 11.81 -12.53
C GLY A 82 -10.48 10.38 -12.05
N GLU A 83 -11.19 9.93 -11.01
CA GLU A 83 -11.14 8.54 -10.54
C GLU A 83 -11.64 7.56 -11.62
N ALA A 84 -12.75 7.87 -12.28
CA ALA A 84 -13.31 7.06 -13.35
C ALA A 84 -12.47 7.12 -14.65
N GLU A 85 -11.75 8.22 -14.86
CA GLU A 85 -10.80 8.39 -15.96
C GLU A 85 -9.43 7.75 -15.68
N GLY A 86 -9.21 7.21 -14.48
CA GLY A 86 -7.93 6.62 -14.06
C GLY A 86 -6.81 7.64 -13.88
N ARG A 87 -7.13 8.92 -13.69
CA ARG A 87 -6.15 9.98 -13.41
C ARG A 87 -5.73 9.88 -11.95
N SER A 88 -4.43 9.96 -11.67
CA SER A 88 -3.92 9.86 -10.31
C SER A 88 -3.92 11.20 -9.57
N GLY A 89 -4.51 11.21 -8.37
CA GLY A 89 -4.61 12.37 -7.48
C GLY A 89 -3.41 12.56 -6.54
N THR A 90 -2.46 11.61 -6.50
CA THR A 90 -1.38 11.60 -5.51
C THR A 90 -0.27 12.61 -5.84
N PRO A 91 0.39 13.21 -4.81
CA PRO A 91 1.49 14.16 -5.00
C PRO A 91 2.67 13.58 -5.79
N ALA A 92 3.49 14.43 -6.41
CA ALA A 92 4.61 13.97 -7.26
C ALA A 92 5.75 13.26 -6.52
N ALA A 93 5.73 13.27 -5.18
CA ALA A 93 6.56 12.43 -4.31
C ALA A 93 5.79 11.24 -3.70
N GLY A 94 4.65 10.89 -4.29
CA GLY A 94 3.95 9.64 -4.12
C GLY A 94 3.69 9.03 -5.51
N PRO A 95 3.73 7.71 -5.66
CA PRO A 95 3.51 7.08 -6.93
C PRO A 95 2.07 7.28 -7.39
N ASP A 96 1.94 7.27 -8.69
CA ASP A 96 0.73 6.77 -9.29
C ASP A 96 0.49 5.34 -8.76
N PRO A 97 -0.62 5.01 -8.08
CA PRO A 97 -0.88 3.65 -7.62
C PRO A 97 -0.88 2.64 -8.78
N VAL A 98 -1.06 3.10 -10.04
CA VAL A 98 -0.89 2.24 -11.21
C VAL A 98 0.57 1.93 -11.56
N ASN A 99 1.53 2.78 -11.19
CA ASN A 99 2.95 2.56 -11.51
C ASN A 99 3.54 1.38 -10.74
N PHE A 100 2.97 1.06 -9.58
CA PHE A 100 3.39 -0.09 -8.79
C PHE A 100 2.53 -1.33 -8.99
N PHE A 101 1.43 -1.24 -9.75
CA PHE A 101 0.64 -2.40 -10.11
C PHE A 101 1.45 -3.36 -10.97
N ASN A 102 1.63 -4.58 -10.48
CA ASN A 102 2.37 -5.62 -11.19
C ASN A 102 1.45 -6.36 -12.16
N GLU A 103 1.30 -5.82 -13.35
CA GLU A 103 0.49 -6.43 -14.41
C GLU A 103 0.95 -7.85 -14.73
N LYS A 104 2.26 -8.11 -14.75
CA LYS A 104 2.79 -9.43 -15.04
C LYS A 104 2.35 -10.47 -14.00
N ALA A 105 2.41 -10.14 -12.71
CA ALA A 105 1.90 -10.98 -11.63
C ALA A 105 0.39 -11.19 -11.77
N TYR A 106 -0.34 -10.12 -12.04
CA TYR A 106 -1.79 -10.20 -12.24
C TYR A 106 -2.17 -11.13 -13.40
N LEU A 107 -1.55 -10.98 -14.58
CA LEU A 107 -1.83 -11.83 -15.74
C LEU A 107 -1.37 -13.28 -15.54
N THR A 108 -0.27 -13.50 -14.81
CA THR A 108 0.21 -14.86 -14.47
C THR A 108 -0.81 -15.61 -13.61
N ASN A 109 -1.51 -14.90 -12.73
CA ASN A 109 -2.51 -15.47 -11.82
C ASN A 109 -3.95 -15.42 -12.37
N ASN A 110 -4.17 -14.76 -13.52
CA ASN A 110 -5.48 -14.59 -14.14
C ASN A 110 -5.38 -14.92 -15.64
N LEU A 111 -5.33 -16.23 -15.94
CA LEU A 111 -5.09 -16.73 -17.31
C LEU A 111 -6.19 -16.31 -18.29
N ASP A 112 -7.42 -16.15 -17.83
CA ASP A 112 -8.54 -15.64 -18.61
C ASP A 112 -8.31 -14.19 -19.06
N VAL A 113 -7.79 -13.34 -18.17
CA VAL A 113 -7.44 -11.95 -18.48
C VAL A 113 -6.21 -11.89 -19.38
N SER A 114 -5.20 -12.72 -19.11
CA SER A 114 -4.01 -12.87 -19.96
C SER A 114 -4.39 -13.20 -21.40
N GLU A 115 -5.31 -14.14 -21.59
CA GLU A 115 -5.82 -14.50 -22.90
C GLU A 115 -6.61 -13.35 -23.55
N ALA A 116 -7.44 -12.64 -22.78
CA ALA A 116 -8.20 -11.50 -23.30
C ALA A 116 -7.29 -10.33 -23.72
N VAL A 117 -6.20 -10.06 -23.00
CA VAL A 117 -5.17 -9.07 -23.40
C VAL A 117 -4.43 -9.54 -24.65
N ARG A 118 -4.01 -10.82 -24.69
CA ARG A 118 -3.32 -11.41 -25.85
C ARG A 118 -4.18 -11.35 -27.13
N LEU A 119 -5.49 -11.52 -26.99
CA LEU A 119 -6.46 -11.41 -28.09
C LEU A 119 -6.85 -9.95 -28.41
N GLY A 120 -6.31 -8.96 -27.70
CA GLY A 120 -6.60 -7.53 -27.90
C GLY A 120 -8.02 -7.10 -27.47
N LYS A 121 -8.72 -7.93 -26.69
CA LYS A 121 -10.05 -7.59 -26.14
C LYS A 121 -9.94 -6.63 -24.95
N LEU A 122 -8.79 -6.62 -24.29
CA LEU A 122 -8.41 -5.71 -23.21
C LEU A 122 -7.05 -5.11 -23.55
N LYS A 123 -6.81 -3.86 -23.16
CA LYS A 123 -5.54 -3.16 -23.39
C LYS A 123 -4.44 -3.66 -22.45
N SER A 124 -4.81 -4.02 -21.22
CA SER A 124 -3.88 -4.48 -20.19
C SER A 124 -4.61 -5.24 -19.07
N GLY A 125 -3.84 -5.99 -18.28
CA GLY A 125 -4.32 -6.56 -17.02
C GLY A 125 -4.69 -5.50 -15.99
N LEU A 126 -3.99 -4.36 -15.99
CA LEU A 126 -4.35 -3.21 -15.15
C LEU A 126 -5.76 -2.69 -15.50
N GLU A 127 -6.05 -2.52 -16.79
CA GLU A 127 -7.39 -2.08 -17.24
C GLU A 127 -8.47 -3.04 -16.73
N HIS A 128 -8.22 -4.35 -16.82
CA HIS A 128 -9.14 -5.35 -16.28
C HIS A 128 -9.31 -5.20 -14.77
N TYR A 129 -8.21 -5.09 -14.03
CA TYR A 129 -8.26 -5.02 -12.58
C TYR A 129 -9.04 -3.79 -12.10
N GLN A 130 -8.78 -2.62 -12.69
CA GLN A 130 -9.48 -1.38 -12.37
C GLN A 130 -10.97 -1.44 -12.66
N LYS A 131 -11.39 -2.06 -13.77
CA LYS A 131 -12.80 -2.08 -14.18
C LYS A 131 -13.59 -3.22 -13.54
N PHE A 132 -12.96 -4.36 -13.32
CA PHE A 132 -13.64 -5.60 -12.96
C PHE A 132 -12.94 -6.33 -11.82
N GLY A 133 -11.65 -6.61 -11.98
CA GLY A 133 -10.93 -7.52 -11.07
C GLY A 133 -10.99 -7.14 -9.60
N GLN A 134 -10.91 -5.84 -9.28
CA GLN A 134 -11.01 -5.36 -7.89
C GLN A 134 -12.39 -5.58 -7.26
N PHE A 135 -13.44 -5.71 -8.08
CA PHE A 135 -14.82 -5.99 -7.68
C PHE A 135 -15.19 -7.47 -7.77
N GLU A 136 -14.35 -8.28 -8.44
CA GLU A 136 -14.49 -9.73 -8.58
C GLU A 136 -13.82 -10.52 -7.43
N GLY A 137 -13.24 -9.82 -6.45
CA GLY A 137 -12.46 -10.43 -5.37
C GLY A 137 -11.10 -10.99 -5.82
N ARG A 138 -10.60 -10.55 -6.98
CA ARG A 138 -9.25 -10.91 -7.43
C ARG A 138 -8.19 -10.15 -6.65
N THR A 139 -7.06 -10.79 -6.40
CA THR A 139 -5.92 -10.15 -5.74
C THR A 139 -5.24 -9.15 -6.66
N GLY A 140 -5.10 -7.90 -6.21
CA GLY A 140 -4.21 -6.90 -6.80
C GLY A 140 -2.78 -7.12 -6.32
N TYR A 141 -1.80 -7.02 -7.22
CA TYR A 141 -0.39 -7.20 -6.88
C TYR A 141 0.34 -5.88 -7.09
N PHE A 142 1.06 -5.41 -6.06
CA PHE A 142 1.78 -4.14 -6.07
C PHE A 142 3.20 -4.35 -5.58
N ASN A 143 4.21 -3.72 -6.17
CA ASN A 143 5.58 -3.85 -5.68
C ASN A 143 6.41 -2.58 -5.82
N ALA A 144 7.34 -2.41 -4.88
CA ALA A 144 8.34 -1.33 -4.93
C ALA A 144 9.36 -1.57 -6.05
N SER A 145 10.24 -0.61 -6.22
CA SER A 145 11.42 -0.63 -7.05
C SER A 145 12.66 -0.98 -6.21
N SER A 146 13.83 -0.49 -6.61
CA SER A 146 15.07 -0.57 -5.84
C SER A 146 15.47 0.81 -5.30
N ALA A 147 14.46 1.64 -5.05
CA ALA A 147 14.55 2.96 -4.47
C ALA A 147 13.40 3.11 -3.47
N SER A 148 13.51 4.07 -2.55
CA SER A 148 12.46 4.38 -1.59
C SER A 148 11.19 4.87 -2.28
N ASP A 149 10.12 4.10 -2.12
CA ASP A 149 8.83 4.28 -2.79
C ASP A 149 7.68 4.53 -1.82
N VAL A 150 6.53 5.00 -2.31
CA VAL A 150 5.31 5.23 -1.49
C VAL A 150 4.11 4.49 -2.06
N ILE A 151 4.10 3.16 -2.05
CA ILE A 151 3.06 2.36 -2.67
C ILE A 151 1.69 2.59 -2.02
N THR A 152 0.69 2.96 -2.80
CA THR A 152 -0.71 2.97 -2.36
C THR A 152 -1.49 1.90 -3.13
N ALA A 153 -1.94 0.86 -2.44
CA ALA A 153 -2.70 -0.20 -3.05
C ALA A 153 -4.17 0.18 -3.21
N PHE A 154 -4.87 -0.49 -4.13
CA PHE A 154 -6.29 -0.34 -4.33
C PHE A 154 -6.96 -1.68 -4.65
N GLY A 155 -8.23 -1.79 -4.29
CA GLY A 155 -9.07 -2.96 -4.50
C GLY A 155 -9.50 -3.63 -3.20
N SER A 156 -10.24 -4.74 -3.31
CA SER A 156 -10.81 -5.43 -2.14
C SER A 156 -9.86 -6.44 -1.49
N LYS A 157 -8.84 -6.90 -2.23
CA LYS A 157 -7.81 -7.82 -1.77
C LYS A 157 -6.49 -7.47 -2.45
N THR A 158 -5.43 -7.19 -1.69
CA THR A 158 -4.14 -6.78 -2.27
C THR A 158 -2.94 -7.49 -1.64
N GLN A 159 -1.86 -7.60 -2.43
CA GLN A 159 -0.52 -7.96 -1.96
C GLN A 159 0.44 -6.83 -2.34
N ILE A 160 1.13 -6.29 -1.33
CA ILE A 160 1.98 -5.12 -1.43
C ILE A 160 3.40 -5.54 -1.06
N TYR A 161 4.26 -5.73 -2.06
CA TYR A 161 5.65 -6.12 -1.86
C TYR A 161 6.52 -4.90 -1.62
N GLY A 162 7.24 -4.92 -0.50
CA GLY A 162 8.16 -3.84 -0.13
C GLY A 162 9.37 -3.69 -1.06
N VAL A 163 9.67 -4.69 -1.91
CA VAL A 163 10.88 -4.67 -2.76
C VAL A 163 10.52 -4.94 -4.22
N ALA A 164 11.45 -4.60 -5.13
CA ALA A 164 11.37 -5.00 -6.52
C ALA A 164 11.24 -6.51 -6.71
N ILE A 165 10.28 -6.90 -7.55
CA ILE A 165 10.00 -8.28 -7.95
C ILE A 165 9.96 -8.43 -9.46
N SER A 166 10.38 -9.60 -9.93
CA SER A 166 10.36 -10.01 -11.34
C SER A 166 9.22 -10.97 -11.68
N SER A 167 8.69 -11.70 -10.69
CA SER A 167 7.55 -12.60 -10.84
C SER A 167 6.92 -12.96 -9.50
N VAL A 168 5.60 -13.18 -9.53
CA VAL A 168 4.81 -13.77 -8.46
C VAL A 168 3.94 -14.85 -9.07
N VAL A 169 4.03 -16.06 -8.54
CA VAL A 169 3.21 -17.20 -8.91
C VAL A 169 2.35 -17.57 -7.71
N GLY A 170 1.03 -17.65 -7.88
CA GLY A 170 0.08 -17.88 -6.78
C GLY A 170 -0.12 -16.64 -5.89
N ASP A 171 -1.19 -16.65 -5.10
CA ASP A 171 -1.27 -15.80 -3.91
C ASP A 171 -0.58 -16.48 -2.72
N ILE A 172 -0.41 -15.78 -1.59
CA ILE A 172 0.32 -16.34 -0.44
C ILE A 172 -0.30 -17.60 0.15
N ASN A 173 -1.60 -17.81 -0.09
CA ASN A 173 -2.33 -18.99 0.37
C ASN A 173 -2.20 -20.17 -0.61
N SER A 174 -1.63 -19.93 -1.79
CA SER A 174 -1.44 -20.95 -2.82
C SER A 174 -0.32 -21.92 -2.46
N ALA A 175 -0.55 -23.21 -2.72
CA ALA A 175 0.48 -24.23 -2.63
C ALA A 175 1.62 -24.01 -3.66
N THR A 176 1.43 -23.20 -4.70
CA THR A 176 2.46 -22.90 -5.70
C THR A 176 3.12 -21.54 -5.50
N TYR A 177 2.92 -20.90 -4.33
CA TYR A 177 3.42 -19.56 -4.06
C TYR A 177 4.95 -19.46 -4.28
N ASP A 178 5.37 -18.64 -5.24
CA ASP A 178 6.79 -18.35 -5.53
C ASP A 178 6.94 -16.88 -5.92
N VAL A 179 7.83 -16.17 -5.21
CA VAL A 179 8.15 -14.76 -5.47
C VAL A 179 9.62 -14.65 -5.82
N ARG A 180 9.93 -14.01 -6.96
CA ARG A 180 11.30 -13.75 -7.40
C ARG A 180 11.64 -12.27 -7.22
N ILE A 181 12.46 -11.97 -6.23
CA ILE A 181 12.90 -10.60 -5.94
C ILE A 181 14.11 -10.20 -6.80
N THR A 182 14.19 -8.92 -7.11
CA THR A 182 15.33 -8.28 -7.80
C THR A 182 16.02 -7.23 -6.93
N SER A 183 15.38 -6.77 -5.84
CA SER A 183 15.96 -5.98 -4.76
C SER A 183 15.81 -6.73 -3.42
N LYS A 184 16.53 -6.29 -2.39
CA LYS A 184 16.43 -6.79 -1.02
C LYS A 184 15.94 -5.77 -0.01
N GLY A 185 15.74 -4.51 -0.39
CA GLY A 185 15.48 -3.47 0.61
C GLY A 185 16.73 -2.72 1.08
N ASP A 186 17.92 -2.96 0.53
CA ASP A 186 19.16 -2.43 1.10
C ASP A 186 19.23 -0.88 0.98
N GLY A 187 19.13 -0.17 2.10
CA GLY A 187 19.19 1.29 2.15
C GLY A 187 17.97 2.02 1.56
N GLU A 188 16.81 1.36 1.49
CA GLU A 188 15.53 1.94 1.06
C GLU A 188 14.49 1.93 2.18
N ILE A 189 13.74 3.02 2.31
CA ILE A 189 12.57 3.12 3.18
C ILE A 189 11.34 3.21 2.29
N ASP A 190 10.55 2.14 2.24
CA ASP A 190 9.34 2.10 1.41
C ASP A 190 8.11 2.31 2.26
N THR A 191 7.26 3.26 1.87
CA THR A 191 5.95 3.44 2.49
C THR A 191 4.93 2.56 1.77
N LEU A 192 4.32 1.62 2.48
CA LEU A 192 3.31 0.70 1.97
C LEU A 192 1.96 1.07 2.58
N VAL A 193 1.04 1.57 1.76
CA VAL A 193 -0.28 2.03 2.19
C VAL A 193 -1.35 1.03 1.74
N GLY A 194 -2.04 0.45 2.72
CA GLY A 194 -3.17 -0.46 2.50
C GLY A 194 -4.35 0.23 1.81
N SER A 195 -5.21 -0.60 1.21
CA SER A 195 -6.53 -0.20 0.72
C SER A 195 -7.56 -0.26 1.86
N SER A 196 -8.86 -0.16 1.56
CA SER A 196 -9.92 -0.43 2.55
C SER A 196 -10.31 -1.92 2.64
N GLY A 197 -9.60 -2.76 1.87
CA GLY A 197 -9.85 -4.17 1.66
C GLY A 197 -9.15 -5.06 2.67
N SER A 198 -8.75 -6.26 2.24
CA SER A 198 -7.80 -7.11 2.98
C SER A 198 -6.44 -7.03 2.30
N ASP A 199 -5.48 -6.44 2.99
CA ASP A 199 -4.16 -6.15 2.45
C ASP A 199 -3.08 -7.04 3.07
N GLN A 200 -2.18 -7.51 2.22
CA GLN A 200 -1.03 -8.31 2.63
C GLN A 200 0.25 -7.53 2.36
N PHE A 201 0.86 -7.00 3.42
CA PHE A 201 2.12 -6.27 3.38
C PHE A 201 3.28 -7.27 3.38
N VAL A 202 3.88 -7.54 2.21
CA VAL A 202 4.94 -8.53 2.03
C VAL A 202 6.31 -7.89 2.20
N VAL A 203 6.91 -8.15 3.37
CA VAL A 203 8.18 -7.55 3.82
C VAL A 203 9.27 -8.61 4.10
N GLY A 204 9.09 -9.84 3.62
CA GLY A 204 10.13 -10.85 3.75
C GLY A 204 9.89 -12.20 3.08
N VAL A 205 9.09 -12.26 2.02
CA VAL A 205 8.82 -13.54 1.34
C VAL A 205 9.19 -13.45 -0.13
N GLY A 206 10.35 -14.00 -0.46
CA GLY A 206 10.82 -14.14 -1.84
C GLY A 206 12.27 -14.63 -1.91
N ARG A 207 12.66 -15.10 -3.10
CA ARG A 207 14.01 -15.59 -3.37
C ARG A 207 14.65 -14.84 -4.52
N THR A 208 15.97 -14.70 -4.48
CA THR A 208 16.72 -14.08 -5.59
C THR A 208 16.59 -14.91 -6.87
N THR A 209 16.73 -14.25 -8.02
CA THR A 209 16.68 -14.92 -9.34
C THR A 209 17.74 -16.03 -9.50
N SER A 210 18.86 -15.93 -8.78
CA SER A 210 19.93 -16.93 -8.73
C SER A 210 19.64 -18.15 -7.84
N SER A 211 18.63 -18.09 -6.97
CA SER A 211 18.30 -19.19 -6.05
C SER A 211 17.39 -20.23 -6.70
N THR A 212 17.81 -21.50 -6.70
CA THR A 212 17.01 -22.63 -7.17
C THR A 212 16.12 -23.24 -6.07
N ALA A 213 16.36 -22.91 -4.81
CA ALA A 213 15.59 -23.43 -3.67
C ALA A 213 14.23 -22.72 -3.56
N THR A 214 13.14 -23.48 -3.72
CA THR A 214 11.75 -22.97 -3.77
C THR A 214 11.22 -22.46 -2.42
N ASN A 215 11.93 -22.69 -1.31
CA ASN A 215 11.52 -22.30 0.04
C ASN A 215 12.56 -21.38 0.73
N SER A 216 13.33 -20.61 -0.05
CA SER A 216 14.30 -19.65 0.48
C SER A 216 13.65 -18.28 0.68
N TYR A 217 12.82 -18.16 1.72
CA TYR A 217 12.18 -16.90 2.09
C TYR A 217 13.22 -15.99 2.74
N GLN A 218 13.62 -14.94 2.02
CA GLN A 218 14.55 -13.93 2.54
C GLN A 218 13.73 -12.79 3.15
N SER A 219 14.04 -12.45 4.40
CA SER A 219 13.56 -11.20 4.97
C SER A 219 14.09 -10.02 4.14
N PHE A 220 13.25 -9.02 3.91
CA PHE A 220 13.65 -7.79 3.22
C PHE A 220 14.20 -6.79 4.24
N TYR A 221 14.86 -5.74 3.76
CA TYR A 221 15.43 -4.67 4.61
C TYR A 221 16.39 -5.24 5.65
N LEU A 222 17.26 -6.16 5.20
CA LEU A 222 18.32 -6.73 6.02
C LEU A 222 19.67 -6.49 5.35
N ASN A 223 20.38 -5.47 5.82
CA ASN A 223 21.74 -5.22 5.38
C ASN A 223 22.76 -5.39 6.53
N SER A 224 23.91 -6.02 6.25
CA SER A 224 24.98 -6.20 7.25
C SER A 224 25.88 -4.98 7.43
N LYS A 225 25.62 -3.87 6.74
CA LYS A 225 26.55 -2.74 6.58
C LYS A 225 26.19 -1.50 7.39
N ASP A 226 24.99 -1.40 7.96
CA ASP A 226 24.54 -0.18 8.65
C ASP A 226 24.15 -0.38 10.12
N ILE A 227 23.49 0.61 10.73
CA ILE A 227 23.09 0.55 12.15
C ILE A 227 21.72 -0.12 12.37
N GLY A 228 21.11 -0.69 11.32
CA GLY A 228 19.84 -1.41 11.37
C GLY A 228 18.59 -0.56 11.32
N THR A 229 18.68 0.70 10.85
CA THR A 229 17.55 1.64 10.78
C THR A 229 17.48 2.45 9.47
N ASN A 230 18.35 2.19 8.50
CA ASN A 230 18.36 2.97 7.24
C ASN A 230 17.52 2.30 6.14
N ASP A 231 17.03 1.09 6.39
CA ASP A 231 16.06 0.41 5.55
C ASP A 231 14.97 -0.21 6.42
N TYR A 232 13.71 -0.05 5.98
CA TYR A 232 12.52 -0.65 6.58
C TYR A 232 11.29 -0.33 5.74
N ALA A 233 10.23 -1.12 5.88
CA ALA A 233 8.91 -0.77 5.39
C ALA A 233 8.15 0.13 6.38
N LEU A 234 7.67 1.28 5.96
CA LEU A 234 6.69 2.09 6.68
C LEU A 234 5.28 1.68 6.25
N ILE A 235 4.56 0.96 7.10
CA ILE A 235 3.21 0.46 6.83
C ILE A 235 2.18 1.48 7.32
N ARG A 236 1.28 1.89 6.43
CA ARG A 236 0.18 2.82 6.72
C ARG A 236 -1.16 2.21 6.33
N ASN A 237 -2.22 2.74 6.95
CA ASN A 237 -3.59 2.26 6.77
C ASN A 237 -3.71 0.75 7.02
N PHE A 238 -3.11 0.27 8.11
CA PHE A 238 -3.23 -1.11 8.53
C PHE A 238 -4.53 -1.30 9.33
N GLU A 239 -5.42 -2.16 8.86
CA GLU A 239 -6.69 -2.51 9.49
C GLU A 239 -6.61 -3.84 10.24
N LYS A 240 -6.60 -3.78 11.58
CA LYS A 240 -6.57 -4.98 12.45
C LYS A 240 -7.69 -5.97 12.11
N GLY A 241 -7.34 -7.26 11.99
CA GLY A 241 -8.29 -8.33 11.69
C GLY A 241 -8.73 -8.42 10.22
N LYS A 242 -8.23 -7.53 9.35
CA LYS A 242 -8.38 -7.61 7.89
C LYS A 242 -7.03 -7.77 7.19
N ASP A 243 -6.03 -7.04 7.67
CA ASP A 243 -4.74 -6.95 7.04
C ASP A 243 -3.73 -7.90 7.67
N THR A 244 -2.67 -8.17 6.94
CA THR A 244 -1.62 -9.07 7.40
C THR A 244 -0.25 -8.59 6.96
N ILE A 245 0.72 -8.64 7.86
CA ILE A 245 2.13 -8.42 7.57
C ILE A 245 2.79 -9.77 7.38
N VAL A 246 3.53 -9.91 6.29
CA VAL A 246 4.19 -11.16 5.90
C VAL A 246 5.70 -11.01 6.01
N LEU A 247 6.29 -11.71 6.97
CA LEU A 247 7.71 -11.66 7.32
C LEU A 247 8.44 -12.95 6.93
N GLY A 248 9.71 -12.85 6.54
CA GLY A 248 10.56 -14.00 6.19
C GLY A 248 11.27 -14.61 7.36
N GLY A 249 10.99 -15.86 7.68
CA GLY A 249 11.53 -16.54 8.86
C GLY A 249 10.45 -16.97 9.83
N THR A 250 10.86 -17.64 10.91
CA THR A 250 9.98 -18.12 11.97
C THR A 250 9.71 -17.03 13.02
N PRO A 251 8.60 -17.10 13.77
CA PRO A 251 8.20 -16.06 14.72
C PRO A 251 9.26 -15.66 15.75
N ASN A 252 10.06 -16.63 16.22
CA ASN A 252 11.14 -16.41 17.18
C ASN A 252 12.32 -15.58 16.63
N GLN A 253 12.32 -15.29 15.32
CA GLN A 253 13.30 -14.42 14.67
C GLN A 253 12.86 -12.96 14.67
N PHE A 254 11.77 -12.60 15.34
CA PHE A 254 11.25 -11.23 15.36
C PHE A 254 10.93 -10.76 16.79
N THR A 255 11.13 -9.47 17.03
CA THR A 255 10.76 -8.77 18.26
C THR A 255 9.85 -7.60 17.90
N LEU A 256 8.73 -7.49 18.62
CA LEU A 256 7.73 -6.46 18.44
C LEU A 256 7.85 -5.41 19.55
N VAL A 257 7.98 -4.14 19.19
CA VAL A 257 8.27 -3.05 20.13
C VAL A 257 7.29 -1.89 19.91
N PRO A 258 6.51 -1.47 20.91
CA PRO A 258 5.71 -0.24 20.83
C PRO A 258 6.59 1.03 20.86
N ASN A 259 6.33 2.01 19.99
CA ASN A 259 7.06 3.29 19.93
C ASN A 259 6.36 4.41 20.72
N GLY A 260 6.69 4.56 22.00
CA GLY A 260 6.34 5.75 22.79
C GLY A 260 4.85 6.15 22.80
N PHE A 261 4.58 7.42 23.11
CA PHE A 261 3.23 8.00 23.19
C PHE A 261 2.79 8.56 21.82
N GLY A 262 2.44 7.67 20.91
CA GLY A 262 1.97 7.97 19.55
C GLY A 262 1.34 6.77 18.87
N GLY A 263 1.75 5.57 19.27
CA GLY A 263 1.06 4.31 18.95
C GLY A 263 1.84 3.41 18.01
N ASP A 264 2.74 3.96 17.18
CA ASP A 264 3.46 3.20 16.15
C ASP A 264 4.13 1.93 16.69
N TYR A 265 4.19 0.90 15.86
CA TYR A 265 4.69 -0.42 16.24
C TYR A 265 5.90 -0.80 15.38
N LEU A 266 7.02 -1.12 16.01
CA LEU A 266 8.25 -1.50 15.33
C LEU A 266 8.41 -3.02 15.33
N ILE A 267 8.88 -3.53 14.20
CA ILE A 267 9.26 -4.94 14.03
C ILE A 267 10.77 -4.98 13.83
N TYR A 268 11.47 -5.62 14.76
CA TYR A 268 12.89 -5.91 14.66
C TYR A 268 13.13 -7.38 14.39
N THR A 269 14.26 -7.73 13.75
CA THR A 269 14.77 -9.10 13.79
C THR A 269 15.34 -9.44 15.18
N ALA A 270 15.22 -10.68 15.61
CA ALA A 270 15.86 -11.21 16.81
C ALA A 270 17.21 -11.81 16.39
N SER A 271 18.27 -11.00 16.48
CA SER A 271 19.68 -11.39 16.23
C SER A 271 19.92 -12.34 15.04
N ASN A 272 20.28 -11.80 13.87
CA ASN A 272 20.64 -12.62 12.72
C ASN A 272 22.09 -13.14 12.85
N SER A 273 22.26 -14.40 13.27
CA SER A 273 23.56 -15.05 13.43
C SER A 273 24.39 -15.14 12.14
N ASN A 274 23.76 -15.03 10.95
CA ASN A 274 24.46 -15.01 9.67
C ASN A 274 25.02 -13.63 9.30
N LEU A 275 24.60 -12.55 9.97
CA LEU A 275 25.04 -11.17 9.72
C LEU A 275 25.80 -10.55 10.92
N GLY A 276 25.85 -11.25 12.06
CA GLY A 276 26.67 -10.86 13.21
C GLY A 276 26.16 -9.66 14.01
N LYS A 277 24.89 -9.26 13.84
CA LYS A 277 24.28 -8.09 14.49
C LYS A 277 23.04 -8.41 15.31
N GLN A 278 22.81 -7.59 16.33
CA GLN A 278 21.60 -7.63 17.15
C GLN A 278 20.61 -6.58 16.61
N ASN A 279 19.50 -7.09 16.04
CA ASN A 279 18.24 -6.38 15.82
C ASN A 279 18.21 -5.26 14.77
N ASP A 280 18.01 -5.65 13.49
CA ASP A 280 17.65 -4.71 12.42
C ASP A 280 16.14 -4.44 12.41
N LEU A 281 15.75 -3.18 12.19
CA LEU A 281 14.37 -2.74 11.99
C LEU A 281 13.92 -3.15 10.59
N VAL A 282 12.83 -3.92 10.48
CA VAL A 282 12.30 -4.38 9.18
C VAL A 282 11.00 -3.69 8.80
N ALA A 283 10.21 -3.25 9.78
CA ALA A 283 8.99 -2.52 9.53
C ALA A 283 8.61 -1.60 10.69
N VAL A 284 7.96 -0.49 10.34
CA VAL A 284 7.27 0.43 11.25
C VAL A 284 5.82 0.49 10.81
N ILE A 285 4.90 0.22 11.72
CA ILE A 285 3.46 0.29 11.48
C ILE A 285 2.95 1.58 12.12
N GLU A 286 2.24 2.41 11.34
CA GLU A 286 1.59 3.62 11.82
C GLU A 286 0.44 3.27 12.77
N GLY A 287 0.44 3.90 13.96
CA GLY A 287 -0.53 3.65 15.01
C GLY A 287 -0.29 2.34 15.78
N ASN A 288 -1.18 2.02 16.72
CA ASN A 288 -1.09 0.81 17.55
C ASN A 288 -1.99 -0.32 16.99
N PRO A 289 -1.47 -1.16 16.09
CA PRO A 289 -2.22 -2.27 15.48
C PRO A 289 -2.60 -3.38 16.48
N ASP A 290 -2.04 -3.41 17.70
CA ASP A 290 -2.21 -4.49 18.67
C ASP A 290 -2.01 -5.88 18.00
N LEU A 291 -0.87 -6.01 17.31
CA LEU A 291 -0.53 -7.18 16.50
C LEU A 291 -0.43 -8.42 17.38
N ALA A 292 -1.10 -9.49 16.94
CA ALA A 292 -0.86 -10.82 17.45
C ALA A 292 -0.04 -11.61 16.42
N LEU A 293 0.81 -12.52 16.93
CA LEU A 293 1.30 -13.62 16.11
C LEU A 293 0.10 -14.48 15.72
N LEU A 294 -0.25 -14.50 14.44
CA LEU A 294 -1.28 -15.41 13.95
C LEU A 294 -0.79 -16.85 14.13
N ASN A 295 -1.66 -17.74 14.62
CA ASN A 295 -1.30 -19.07 15.07
C ASN A 295 -0.45 -19.85 14.03
N PRO A 296 0.56 -20.65 14.44
CA PRO A 296 1.54 -21.27 13.54
C PRO A 296 1.02 -22.35 12.58
N SER A 297 -0.25 -22.75 12.68
CA SER A 297 -0.81 -23.86 11.89
C SER A 297 -1.00 -23.54 10.41
N ASP A 298 -1.02 -22.25 10.04
CA ASP A 298 -1.26 -21.81 8.67
C ASP A 298 0.03 -21.44 7.90
N ALA A 299 1.20 -21.76 8.46
CA ALA A 299 2.42 -21.92 7.68
C ALA A 299 2.31 -23.17 6.80
N VAL A 300 1.42 -23.17 5.80
CA VAL A 300 1.14 -24.31 4.92
C VAL A 300 2.43 -24.84 4.27
N LYS A 301 3.51 -24.03 4.24
CA LYS A 301 4.88 -24.46 3.95
C LYS A 301 5.88 -23.67 4.79
N SER A 302 6.50 -24.32 5.78
CA SER A 302 7.58 -23.83 6.66
C SER A 302 8.44 -22.66 6.11
N GLY A 303 8.58 -21.58 6.88
CA GLY A 303 9.67 -20.59 6.71
C GLY A 303 9.31 -19.10 6.64
N PHE A 304 8.05 -18.71 6.81
CA PHE A 304 7.62 -17.30 6.93
C PHE A 304 6.60 -17.13 8.07
N THR A 305 6.39 -15.89 8.52
CA THR A 305 5.54 -15.49 9.65
C THR A 305 4.47 -14.51 9.20
N LEU A 306 3.25 -14.65 9.73
CA LEU A 306 2.12 -13.75 9.49
C LEU A 306 1.76 -13.01 10.79
N LEU A 307 1.56 -11.69 10.73
CA LEU A 307 1.06 -10.85 11.82
C LEU A 307 -0.23 -10.15 11.38
N GLY A 308 -1.29 -10.17 12.19
CA GLY A 308 -2.58 -9.57 11.82
C GLY A 308 -3.62 -9.59 12.94
#